data_AF-A0AAP5BH53-F1
#
_entry.id   AF-A0AAP5BH53-F1
#
_cell.length_a   1.000
_cell.length_b   1.000
_cell.length_c   1.000
_cell.angle_alpha   90.00
_cell.angle_beta   90.00
_cell.angle_gamma   90.00
#
_symmetry.space_group_name_H-M   'P 1'
#
loop_
_entity.id
_entity.type
_entity.pdbx_description
1 polymer ?
#
loop_
_entity_poly.entity_id
_entity_poly.type
_entity_poly.pdbx_seq_one_letter_code
_entity_poly.pdbx_strand_id
1 'polypeptide(L)'
;MTASIAHEVNQPLADIVTNASTCFRMLAANPPNIVGARETARRTIRHGNRATDVITRLRALFSKRSATIEAVDLNHAASEVLALLRSDLERARVVLRIELADNLPFVGGDRV
;
A
#
# COMPACT_ATOMS: atom_id res chain seq x y z
N MET A 1 -17.39 -7.48 5.91
CA MET A 1 -16.25 -7.51 4.97
C MET A 1 -16.38 -6.47 3.86
N THR A 2 -17.50 -6.40 3.14
CA THR A 2 -17.72 -5.45 2.02
C THR A 2 -17.56 -3.97 2.40
N ALA A 3 -18.04 -3.58 3.59
CA ALA A 3 -17.89 -2.21 4.09
C ALA A 3 -16.43 -1.82 4.38
N SER A 4 -15.59 -2.76 4.83
CA SER A 4 -14.16 -2.53 5.10
C SER A 4 -13.36 -2.34 3.80
N ILE A 5 -13.69 -3.12 2.77
CA ILE A 5 -13.09 -3.02 1.44
C ILE A 5 -13.41 -1.68 0.79
N ALA A 6 -14.69 -1.28 0.82
CA ALA A 6 -15.11 0.02 0.31
C ALA A 6 -14.40 1.16 1.05
N HIS A 7 -14.26 1.05 2.38
CA HIS A 7 -13.56 2.05 3.18
C HIS A 7 -12.07 2.16 2.82
N GLU A 8 -11.38 1.02 2.66
CA GLU A 8 -9.95 0.94 2.35
C GLU A 8 -9.61 1.46 0.95
N VAL A 9 -10.51 1.30 -0.03
CA VAL A 9 -10.37 1.87 -1.39
C VAL A 9 -10.72 3.35 -1.42
N ASN A 10 -11.80 3.75 -0.74
CA ASN A 10 -12.28 5.13 -0.80
C ASN A 10 -11.33 6.11 -0.09
N GLN A 11 -10.61 5.66 0.93
CA GLN A 11 -9.68 6.51 1.69
C GLN A 11 -8.56 7.13 0.82
N PRO A 12 -7.72 6.36 0.10
CA PRO A 12 -6.69 6.96 -0.75
C PRO A 12 -7.28 7.77 -1.91
N LEU A 13 -8.47 7.42 -2.42
CA LEU A 13 -9.15 8.20 -3.46
C LEU A 13 -9.63 9.57 -2.95
N ALA A 14 -10.20 9.64 -1.75
CA ALA A 14 -10.59 10.89 -1.12
C ALA A 14 -9.35 11.78 -0.84
N ASP A 15 -8.25 11.17 -0.40
CA ASP A 15 -6.98 11.87 -0.18
C ASP A 15 -6.38 12.42 -1.49
N ILE A 16 -6.49 11.70 -2.60
CA ILE A 16 -6.07 12.15 -3.94
C ILE A 16 -6.82 13.42 -4.34
N VAL A 17 -8.15 13.40 -4.26
CA VAL A 17 -8.99 14.54 -4.66
C VAL A 17 -8.71 15.75 -3.78
N THR A 18 -8.56 15.54 -2.47
CA THR A 18 -8.26 16.60 -1.50
C THR A 18 -6.90 17.24 -1.76
N ASN A 19 -5.85 16.43 -1.97
CA ASN A 19 -4.51 16.92 -2.25
C ASN A 19 -4.42 17.61 -3.61
N ALA A 20 -5.09 17.09 -4.65
CA ALA A 20 -5.15 17.72 -5.97
C ALA A 20 -5.85 19.09 -5.92
N SER A 21 -6.98 19.19 -5.20
CA SER A 21 -7.71 20.45 -5.02
C SER A 21 -6.85 21.48 -4.27
N THR A 22 -6.10 21.03 -3.25
CA THR A 22 -5.17 21.88 -2.50
C THR A 22 -4.01 22.37 -3.37
N CYS A 23 -3.44 21.47 -4.18
CA CYS A 23 -2.40 21.80 -5.16
C CYS A 23 -2.88 22.90 -6.11
N PHE A 24 -4.07 22.72 -6.69
CA PHE A 24 -4.67 23.71 -7.59
C PHE A 24 -4.87 25.08 -6.91
N ARG A 25 -5.40 25.10 -5.68
CA ARG A 25 -5.55 26.34 -4.90
C ARG A 25 -4.22 27.05 -4.62
N MET A 26 -3.17 26.29 -4.32
CA MET A 26 -1.83 26.83 -4.05
C MET A 26 -1.19 27.43 -5.31
N LEU A 27 -1.42 26.82 -6.48
CA LEU A 27 -0.98 27.35 -7.76
C LEU A 27 -1.75 28.60 -8.19
N ALA A 28 -3.03 28.70 -7.83
CA ALA A 28 -3.89 29.84 -8.14
C ALA A 28 -3.70 31.04 -7.19
N ALA A 29 -2.92 30.90 -6.11
CA ALA A 29 -2.64 32.00 -5.18
C ALA A 29 -1.74 33.08 -5.81
N ASN A 30 -1.70 34.28 -5.22
CA ASN A 30 -0.80 35.35 -5.63
C ASN A 30 0.01 35.90 -4.44
N PRO A 31 1.34 35.66 -4.38
CA PRO A 31 2.12 34.85 -5.31
C PRO A 31 1.79 33.35 -5.20
N PRO A 32 1.96 32.55 -6.27
CA PRO A 32 1.73 31.10 -6.24
C PRO A 32 2.62 30.40 -5.21
N ASN A 33 2.04 29.48 -4.43
CA ASN A 33 2.81 28.62 -3.52
C ASN A 33 3.26 27.34 -4.25
N ILE A 34 4.31 27.47 -5.07
CA ILE A 34 4.86 26.37 -5.87
C ILE A 34 5.40 25.23 -5.01
N VAL A 35 6.03 25.55 -3.87
CA VAL A 35 6.63 24.54 -2.98
C VAL A 35 5.54 23.66 -2.35
N GLY A 36 4.48 24.28 -1.84
CA GLY A 36 3.32 23.57 -1.28
C GLY A 36 2.56 22.76 -2.33
N ALA A 37 2.38 23.32 -3.53
CA ALA A 37 1.76 22.62 -4.66
C ALA A 37 2.56 21.36 -5.05
N ARG A 38 3.89 21.46 -5.10
CA ARG A 38 4.75 20.29 -5.41
C ARG A 38 4.65 19.21 -4.34
N GLU A 39 4.58 19.57 -3.06
CA GLU A 39 4.46 18.58 -2.00
C GLU A 39 3.09 17.90 -1.98
N THR A 40 2.01 18.66 -2.19
CA THR A 40 0.67 18.08 -2.32
C THR A 40 0.55 17.17 -3.53
N ALA A 41 1.17 17.52 -4.67
CA ALA A 41 1.25 16.63 -5.83
C ALA A 41 2.00 15.31 -5.52
N ARG A 42 3.11 15.36 -4.78
CA ARG A 42 3.81 14.15 -4.33
C ARG A 42 2.95 13.28 -3.42
N ARG A 43 2.18 13.89 -2.51
CA ARG A 43 1.20 13.18 -1.68
C ARG A 43 0.15 12.48 -2.56
N THR A 44 -0.41 13.18 -3.55
CA THR A 44 -1.35 12.61 -4.52
C THR A 44 -0.80 11.37 -5.20
N ILE A 45 0.45 11.40 -5.68
CA ILE A 45 1.11 10.24 -6.31
C ILE A 45 1.21 9.06 -5.32
N ARG A 46 1.62 9.32 -4.06
CA ARG A 46 1.71 8.27 -3.03
C ARG A 46 0.35 7.63 -2.75
N HIS A 47 -0.71 8.43 -2.62
CA HIS A 47 -2.06 7.91 -2.42
C HIS A 47 -2.58 7.16 -3.65
N GLY A 48 -2.24 7.60 -4.86
CA GLY A 48 -2.54 6.90 -6.12
C GLY A 48 -1.92 5.50 -6.21
N ASN A 49 -0.65 5.38 -5.81
CA ASN A 49 0.03 4.08 -5.74
C ASN A 49 -0.65 3.17 -4.71
N ARG A 50 -0.94 3.70 -3.50
CA ARG A 50 -1.64 2.93 -2.46
C ARG A 50 -3.03 2.46 -2.91
N ALA A 51 -3.79 3.29 -3.63
CA ALA A 51 -5.08 2.89 -4.20
C ALA A 51 -4.91 1.73 -5.20
N THR A 52 -3.87 1.81 -6.04
CA THR A 52 -3.53 0.74 -7.00
C THR A 52 -3.18 -0.57 -6.29
N ASP A 53 -2.42 -0.52 -5.20
CA ASP A 53 -2.05 -1.70 -4.42
C ASP A 53 -3.28 -2.37 -3.80
N VAL A 54 -4.18 -1.59 -3.20
CA VAL A 54 -5.44 -2.11 -2.62
C VAL A 54 -6.30 -2.76 -3.71
N ILE A 55 -6.47 -2.11 -4.87
CA ILE A 55 -7.24 -2.67 -5.99
C ILE A 55 -6.60 -3.96 -6.52
N THR A 56 -5.27 -4.00 -6.62
CA THR A 56 -4.53 -5.19 -7.08
C THR A 56 -4.76 -6.36 -6.15
N ARG A 57 -4.64 -6.14 -4.83
CA ARG A 57 -4.89 -7.17 -3.81
C ARG A 57 -6.35 -7.65 -3.82
N LEU A 58 -7.30 -6.74 -3.98
CA LEU A 58 -8.71 -7.11 -4.11
C LEU A 58 -8.95 -7.97 -5.36
N ARG A 59 -8.38 -7.58 -6.51
CA ARG A 59 -8.47 -8.39 -7.72
C ARG A 59 -7.86 -9.76 -7.54
N ALA A 60 -6.73 -9.87 -6.84
CA ALA A 60 -6.10 -11.15 -6.52
C ALA A 60 -7.01 -12.04 -5.66
N LEU A 61 -7.61 -11.48 -4.60
CA LEU A 61 -8.56 -12.20 -3.72
C LEU A 61 -9.81 -12.72 -4.44
N PHE A 62 -10.32 -11.97 -5.44
CA PHE A 62 -11.51 -12.36 -6.21
C PHE A 62 -11.19 -13.05 -7.54
N SER A 63 -9.92 -13.10 -7.93
CA SER A 63 -9.49 -13.84 -9.11
C SER A 63 -9.55 -15.32 -8.79
N LYS A 64 -10.50 -16.04 -9.37
CA LYS A 64 -10.46 -17.50 -9.45
C LYS A 64 -9.34 -17.92 -10.41
N ARG A 65 -8.09 -17.76 -10.01
CA ARG A 65 -7.00 -18.54 -10.62
C ARG A 65 -6.97 -19.90 -9.95
N SER A 66 -6.76 -20.96 -10.73
CA SER A 66 -6.27 -22.22 -10.18
C SER A 66 -4.98 -21.91 -9.45
N ALA A 67 -4.89 -22.32 -8.18
CA ALA A 67 -3.76 -21.94 -7.37
C ALA A 67 -2.46 -22.39 -8.05
N THR A 68 -1.54 -21.46 -8.34
CA THR A 68 -0.29 -21.83 -9.01
C THR A 68 0.69 -22.20 -7.93
N ILE A 69 0.79 -23.50 -7.65
CA ILE A 69 1.78 -23.99 -6.67
C ILE A 69 3.17 -23.79 -7.27
N GLU A 70 3.93 -22.88 -6.67
CA GLU A 70 5.33 -22.63 -6.98
C GLU A 70 6.21 -22.82 -5.73
N ALA A 71 7.53 -22.84 -5.94
CA ALA A 71 8.48 -22.93 -4.85
C ALA A 71 8.59 -21.56 -4.15
N VAL A 72 8.15 -21.48 -2.90
CA VAL A 72 8.13 -20.25 -2.11
C VAL A 72 9.21 -20.29 -1.04
N ASP A 73 10.00 -19.22 -0.97
CA ASP A 73 10.87 -18.91 0.16
C ASP A 73 10.04 -18.20 1.24
N LEU A 74 9.85 -18.88 2.38
CA LEU A 74 9.05 -18.38 3.49
C LEU A 74 9.67 -17.16 4.18
N ASN A 75 11.01 -17.05 4.23
CA ASN A 75 11.67 -15.90 4.83
C ASN A 75 11.51 -14.66 3.95
N HIS A 76 11.59 -14.86 2.64
CA HIS A 76 11.34 -13.80 1.67
C HIS A 76 9.89 -13.33 1.73
N ALA A 77 8.91 -14.25 1.71
CA ALA A 77 7.49 -13.92 1.81
C ALA A 77 7.16 -13.20 3.14
N ALA A 78 7.73 -13.65 4.27
CA ALA A 78 7.59 -12.97 5.54
C ALA A 78 8.13 -11.53 5.47
N SER A 79 9.32 -11.35 4.89
CA SER A 79 9.95 -10.03 4.75
C SER A 79 9.11 -9.05 3.92
N GLU A 80 8.46 -9.52 2.84
CA GLU A 80 7.55 -8.71 2.02
C GLU A 80 6.35 -8.23 2.86
N VAL A 81 5.72 -9.11 3.63
CA VAL A 81 4.59 -8.75 4.52
C VAL A 81 5.03 -7.75 5.59
N LEU A 82 6.21 -7.94 6.18
CA LEU A 82 6.73 -7.02 7.18
C LEU A 82 7.02 -5.63 6.62
N ALA A 83 7.49 -5.55 5.37
CA ALA A 83 7.67 -4.27 4.69
C ALA A 83 6.34 -3.53 4.49
N LEU A 84 5.26 -4.25 4.17
CA LEU A 84 3.91 -3.67 4.04
C LEU A 84 3.37 -3.15 5.39
N LEU A 85 3.60 -3.89 6.48
CA LEU A 85 3.13 -3.53 7.81
C LEU A 85 3.96 -2.42 8.48
N ARG A 86 5.13 -2.08 7.94
CA ARG A 86 6.07 -1.14 8.57
C ARG A 86 5.42 0.18 9.01
N SER A 87 4.64 0.81 8.13
CA SER A 87 4.00 2.10 8.44
C SER A 87 2.94 1.98 9.54
N ASP A 88 2.27 0.83 9.64
CA ASP A 88 1.26 0.59 10.67
C ASP A 88 1.91 0.26 12.02
N LEU A 89 3.00 -0.51 12.02
CA LEU A 89 3.81 -0.80 13.21
C LEU A 89 4.45 0.47 13.79
N GLU A 90 5.00 1.34 12.93
CA GLU A 90 5.57 2.63 13.34
C GLU A 90 4.48 3.54 13.95
N ARG A 91 3.30 3.62 13.33
CA ARG A 91 2.17 4.42 13.84
C ARG A 91 1.66 3.91 15.18
N ALA A 92 1.59 2.59 15.36
CA ALA A 92 1.13 1.96 16.58
C ALA A 92 2.21 1.85 17.67
N ARG A 93 3.46 2.26 17.38
CA ARG A 93 4.63 2.12 18.27
C ARG A 93 4.86 0.67 18.74
N VAL A 94 4.61 -0.28 17.85
CA VAL A 94 4.80 -1.70 18.12
C VAL A 94 6.24 -2.08 17.77
N VAL A 95 6.93 -2.71 18.71
CA VAL A 95 8.24 -3.32 18.46
C VAL A 95 8.02 -4.73 17.94
N LEU A 96 8.46 -4.98 16.71
CA LEU A 96 8.42 -6.30 16.09
C LEU A 96 9.75 -7.03 16.33
N ARG A 97 9.67 -8.26 16.84
CA ARG A 97 10.80 -9.19 16.92
C ARG A 97 10.62 -10.27 15.86
N ILE A 98 11.65 -10.46 15.03
CA ILE A 98 11.65 -11.40 13.91
C ILE A 98 12.61 -12.53 14.25
N GLU A 99 12.12 -13.76 14.20
CA GLU A 99 12.92 -14.97 14.40
C GLU A 99 12.70 -15.88 13.19
N LEU A 100 13.63 -15.82 12.23
CA LEU A 100 13.61 -16.62 11.02
C LEU A 100 14.73 -17.65 11.09
N ALA A 101 14.47 -18.86 10.60
CA ALA A 101 15.50 -19.89 10.47
C ALA A 101 16.25 -19.70 9.15
N ASP A 102 17.58 -19.78 9.18
CA ASP A 102 18.43 -19.43 8.03
C ASP A 102 18.30 -20.39 6.83
N ASN A 103 17.85 -21.63 7.05
CA ASN A 103 17.83 -22.69 6.03
C ASN A 103 16.46 -23.39 5.96
N LEU A 104 15.39 -22.62 5.77
CA LEU A 104 14.08 -23.21 5.50
C LEU A 104 14.04 -23.80 4.08
N PRO A 105 13.46 -25.00 3.88
CA PRO A 105 13.23 -25.51 2.54
C PRO A 105 12.19 -24.65 1.82
N PHE A 106 12.31 -24.59 0.50
CA PHE A 106 11.23 -24.05 -0.33
C PHE A 106 9.98 -24.90 -0.15
N VAL A 107 8.84 -24.25 0.04
CA VAL A 107 7.55 -24.92 0.19
C VAL A 107 6.69 -24.70 -1.05
N GLY A 108 5.89 -25.69 -1.42
CA GLY A 108 4.87 -25.52 -2.44
C GLY A 108 3.77 -24.61 -1.93
N GLY A 109 3.61 -23.45 -2.55
CA GLY A 109 2.59 -22.49 -2.17
C GLY A 109 2.19 -21.64 -3.37
N ASP A 110 1.05 -20.98 -3.26
CA ASP A 110 0.60 -20.04 -4.27
C ASP A 110 0.92 -18.61 -3.80
N ARG A 111 1.75 -17.89 -4.56
CA ARG A 111 2.02 -16.46 -4.31
C ARG A 111 0.94 -15.62 -5.00
N VAL A 112 -0.31 -15.78 -4.56
CA VAL A 112 -1.44 -14.94 -5.02
C VAL A 112 -1.26 -13.49 -4.61
#